data_AF-A0A9R1D6I3-F1
#
_entry.id   AF-A0A9R1D6I3-F1
#
_cell.length_a   1.000
_cell.length_b   1.000
_cell.length_c   1.000
_cell.angle_alpha   90.00
_cell.angle_beta   90.00
_cell.angle_gamma   90.00
#
_symmetry.space_group_name_H-M   'P 1'
#
loop_
_entity.id
_entity.type
_entity.pdbx_description
1 polymer ?
#
loop_
_entity_poly.entity_id
_entity_poly.type
_entity_poly.pdbx_seq_one_letter_code
_entity_poly.pdbx_strand_id
1 'polypeptide(L)' 'MLARKNPEARCRDCGSPLFYGLKPEPTGWKVQYVCPPPEGCGREFVPGRIARSSVGSEDEAYERARKLGQTFK' A
#
# COMPACT_ATOMS: atom_id res chain seq x y z
N MET A 1 0.22 8.17 -9.91
CA MET A 1 0.19 7.52 -8.58
C MET A 1 1.60 7.56 -8.02
N LEU A 2 1.81 8.18 -6.86
CA LEU A 2 3.10 8.13 -6.16
C LEU A 2 3.13 6.85 -5.31
N ALA A 3 3.84 5.83 -5.78
CA ALA A 3 4.12 4.64 -5.00
C ALA A 3 5.25 4.95 -4.02
N ARG A 4 4.94 5.02 -2.72
CA ARG A 4 5.92 5.20 -1.63
C ARG A 4 6.51 3.84 -1.27
N LYS A 5 7.82 3.78 -1.02
CA LYS A 5 8.47 2.54 -0.54
C LYS A 5 8.03 2.27 0.90
N ASN A 6 7.56 1.06 1.20
CA ASN A 6 7.32 0.62 2.57
C ASN A 6 8.47 -0.32 3.01
N PRO A 7 9.45 0.17 3.77
CA PRO A 7 10.58 -0.67 4.20
C PRO A 7 10.18 -1.80 5.16
N GLU A 8 9.00 -1.69 5.79
CA GLU A 8 8.51 -2.68 6.75
C GLU A 8 7.70 -3.80 6.08
N ALA A 9 7.14 -3.56 4.90
CA ALA A 9 6.35 -4.55 4.17
C ALA A 9 7.22 -5.34 3.19
N ARG A 10 7.22 -6.67 3.33
CA ARG A 10 7.98 -7.58 2.46
C ARG A 10 7.02 -8.36 1.58
N CYS A 11 7.44 -8.65 0.35
CA CYS A 11 6.70 -9.58 -0.48
C CYS A 11 6.83 -10.98 0.10
N ARG A 12 5.71 -11.67 0.36
CA ARG A 12 5.73 -13.04 0.89
C ARG A 12 6.32 -14.06 -0.09
N ASP A 13 6.31 -13.75 -1.39
CA ASP A 13 6.83 -14.64 -2.43
C ASP A 13 8.35 -14.49 -2.64
N CYS A 14 8.88 -13.27 -2.65
CA CYS A 14 10.29 -13.01 -3.00
C CYS A 14 11.10 -12.27 -1.94
N GLY A 15 10.50 -11.83 -0.82
CA GLY A 15 11.17 -11.12 0.27
C GLY A 15 11.56 -9.66 -0.04
N SER A 16 11.28 -9.17 -1.25
CA SER A 16 11.62 -7.81 -1.66
C SER A 16 10.74 -6.77 -0.97
N PRO A 17 11.24 -5.55 -0.73
CA PRO A 17 10.43 -4.48 -0.14
C PRO A 17 9.26 -4.13 -1.06
N LEU A 18 8.08 -4.00 -0.47
CA LEU A 18 6.88 -3.61 -1.20
C LEU A 18 6.76 -2.08 -1.28
N PHE A 19 6.22 -1.62 -2.39
CA PHE A 19 5.82 -0.24 -2.58
C PHE A 19 4.31 -0.15 -2.44
N TYR A 20 3.81 0.95 -1.91
CA TYR A 20 2.39 1.16 -1.73
C TYR A 20 1.96 2.51 -2.26
N GLY A 21 0.76 2.56 -2.79
CA GLY A 21 0.12 3.77 -3.29
C GLY A 21 -1.32 3.83 -2.82
N LEU A 22 -1.82 5.07 -2.76
CA LEU A 22 -3.23 5.34 -2.61
C LEU A 22 -3.80 5.76 -3.95
N LYS A 23 -4.88 5.10 -4.36
CA LYS A 23 -5.69 5.56 -5.48
C LYS A 23 -6.93 6.27 -4.91
N PRO A 24 -7.10 7.58 -5.14
CA PRO A 24 -8.28 8.29 -4.69
C PRO A 24 -9.52 7.76 -5.41
N GLU A 25 -10.57 7.49 -4.65
CA GLU A 25 -11.89 7.07 -5.11
C GLU A 25 -12.95 8.01 -4.50
N PRO A 26 -14.16 8.11 -5.09
CA PRO A 26 -15.21 8.98 -4.56
C PRO A 26 -15.56 8.69 -3.09
N THR A 27 -15.49 7.42 -2.69
CA THR A 27 -15.84 6.94 -1.36
C THR A 27 -14.63 6.76 -0.43
N GLY A 28 -13.41 7.09 -0.86
CA GLY A 28 -12.20 6.88 -0.05
C GLY A 28 -10.93 6.71 -0.87
N TRP A 29 -10.05 5.82 -0.40
CA TRP A 29 -8.80 5.49 -1.08
C TRP A 29 -8.63 3.98 -1.17
N LYS A 30 -8.34 3.50 -2.37
CA LYS A 30 -7.92 2.11 -2.58
C LYS A 30 -6.43 2.02 -2.27
N VAL A 31 -6.07 1.11 -1.37
CA VAL A 31 -4.68 0.84 -1.02
C VAL A 31 -4.15 -0.23 -1.97
N GLN A 32 -3.11 0.11 -2.72
CA GLN A 32 -2.45 -0.83 -3.62
C GLN A 32 -1.01 -1.00 -3.16
N TYR A 33 -0.57 -2.25 -3.08
CA TYR A 33 0.80 -2.64 -2.85
C TYR A 33 1.34 -3.29 -4.13
N VAL A 34 2.57 -2.99 -4.48
CA VAL A 34 3.23 -3.55 -5.67
C VAL A 34 4.64 -3.98 -5.29
N CYS A 35 5.06 -5.10 -5.86
CA CYS A 35 6.41 -5.61 -5.78
C CYS A 35 7.09 -5.35 -7.13
N PRO A 36 7.63 -4.15 -7.37
CA PRO A 36 8.06 -3.75 -8.71
C PRO A 36 9.28 -4.58 -9.15
N PRO A 37 9.32 -5.08 -10.40
CA PRO A 37 10.53 -5.66 -10.98
C PRO A 37 11.54 -4.53 -11.31
N PRO A 38 12.86 -4.80 -11.36
CA PRO A 38 13.53 -6.09 -11.19
C PRO A 38 13.84 -6.47 -9.73
N GLU A 39 13.71 -5.54 -8.78
CA GLU A 39 13.99 -5.82 -7.36
C GLU A 39 12.98 -6.83 -6.78
N GLY A 40 11.77 -6.90 -7.33
CA GLY A 40 10.66 -7.73 -6.89
C GLY A 40 10.08 -8.66 -7.98
N CYS A 41 9.07 -9.43 -7.59
CA CYS A 41 8.44 -10.45 -8.45
C CYS A 41 7.34 -9.92 -9.40
N GLY A 42 7.07 -8.61 -9.41
CA GLY A 42 6.03 -8.00 -10.25
C GLY A 42 4.60 -8.16 -9.73
N ARG A 43 4.40 -8.75 -8.55
CA ARG A 43 3.06 -8.97 -8.00
C ARG A 43 2.47 -7.69 -7.43
N GLU A 44 1.15 -7.59 -7.58
CA GLU A 44 0.35 -6.51 -7.01
C GLU A 44 -0.62 -7.10 -5.97
N PHE A 45 -0.80 -6.37 -4.86
CA PHE A 45 -1.65 -6.75 -3.75
C PHE A 45 -2.59 -5.59 -3.42
N VAL A 46 -3.81 -5.93 -3.03
CA VAL A 46 -4.80 -4.94 -2.57
C VAL A 46 -5.22 -5.36 -1.17
N PRO A 47 -4.51 -4.92 -0.11
CA PRO A 47 -4.81 -5.33 1.26
C PRO A 47 -6.14 -4.77 1.76
N GLY A 48 -6.64 -3.69 1.15
CA GLY A 48 -7.90 -3.11 1.55
C GLY A 48 -8.20 -1.75 0.93
N ARG A 49 -9.27 -1.14 1.43
CA ARG A 49 -9.72 0.22 1.10
C ARG A 49 -9.88 1.00 2.38
N ILE A 50 -9.56 2.29 2.33
CA ILE A 50 -9.73 3.24 3.42
C ILE A 50 -10.93 4.11 3.06
N ALA A 51 -12.01 4.02 3.82
CA ALA A 51 -13.19 4.84 3.57
C ALA A 51 -12.89 6.33 3.85
N ARG A 52 -13.49 7.23 3.07
CA ARG A 52 -13.29 8.67 3.23
C ARG A 52 -13.75 9.19 4.57
N SER A 53 -14.83 8.63 5.10
CA SER A 53 -15.35 8.96 6.44
C SER A 53 -14.44 8.53 7.57
N SER A 54 -13.52 7.59 7.31
CA SER A 54 -12.67 7.03 8.36
C SER A 54 -11.39 7.84 8.59
N VAL A 55 -11.03 8.76 7.71
CA VAL A 55 -9.81 9.60 7.81
C VAL A 55 -10.12 11.04 7.44
N GLY A 56 -9.56 11.99 8.19
CA GLY A 56 -9.78 13.43 7.98
C GLY A 56 -8.91 14.05 6.90
N SER A 57 -7.88 13.35 6.42
CA SER A 57 -6.89 13.88 5.46
C SER A 57 -6.22 12.76 4.65
N GLU A 58 -5.64 13.12 3.50
CA GLU A 58 -4.87 12.17 2.67
C GLU A 58 -3.64 11.62 3.41
N ASP A 59 -2.96 12.44 4.20
CA ASP A 59 -1.84 11.98 5.04
C ASP A 59 -2.24 10.88 6.04
N GLU A 60 -3.41 11.04 6.66
CA GLU A 60 -3.95 10.02 7.57
C GLU A 60 -4.32 8.73 6.81
N ALA A 61 -4.78 8.85 5.57
CA ALA A 61 -4.96 7.71 4.67
C ALA A 61 -3.62 7.01 4.37
N TYR A 62 -2.54 7.76 4.15
CA TYR A 62 -1.21 7.18 3.90
C TYR A 62 -0.67 6.44 5.13
N GLU A 63 -0.84 6.99 6.32
CA GLU A 63 -0.45 6.33 7.57
C GLU A 63 -1.20 5.00 7.77
N ARG A 64 -2.50 4.98 7.49
CA ARG A 64 -3.27 3.72 7.54
C ARG A 64 -2.85 2.74 6.46
N ALA A 65 -2.59 3.21 5.25
CA ALA A 65 -2.09 2.38 4.18
C ALA A 65 -0.76 1.73 4.55
N ARG A 66 0.17 2.49 5.14
CA ARG A 66 1.46 1.97 5.64
C ARG A 66 1.26 0.88 6.69
N LYS A 67 0.35 1.08 7.65
CA LYS A 67 0.04 0.08 8.69
C LYS A 67 -0.51 -1.23 8.12
N LEU A 68 -1.34 -1.18 7.08
CA LEU A 68 -1.80 -2.38 6.37
C LEU A 68 -0.64 -3.20 5.77
N GLY A 69 0.47 -2.54 5.43
CA GLY A 69 1.69 -3.18 4.95
C GLY A 69 2.41 -4.02 5.99
N GLN A 70 2.30 -3.66 7.27
CA GLN A 70 2.95 -4.38 8.37
C GLN A 70 2.38 -5.79 8.56
N THR A 71 1.15 -6.04 8.08
CA THR A 71 0.55 -7.38 8.06
C THR A 71 1.29 -8.32 7.11
N PHE A 72 2.07 -7.80 6.14
CA PHE A 72 2.90 -8.62 5.24
C PHE A 72 4.28 -8.99 5.82
N LYS A 73 4.52 -8.74 7.12
CA LYS A 73 5.06 -9.74 8.06
C LYS A 73 6.07 -10.76 7.54
#